data_AF-A0A6B1ARU1-F1
#
_entry.id   AF-A0A6B1ARU1-F1
#
_cell.length_a   1.000
_cell.length_b   1.000
_cell.length_c   1.000
_cell.angle_alpha   90.00
_cell.angle_beta   90.00
_cell.angle_gamma   90.00
#
_symmetry.space_group_name_H-M   'P 1'
#
loop_
_entity.id
_entity.type
_entity.pdbx_description
1 polymer ?
#
loop_
_entity_poly.entity_id
_entity_poly.type
_entity_poly.pdbx_seq_one_letter_code
_entity_poly.pdbx_strand_id
1 'polypeptide(L)'
;MLNALLWCFYGETTKRFEKKEAILNYDAKQSGRTEAFVEVIFEHNDKRYRAKRYFDARKTTSDSLIVTRIQQGSQIPIEPPDTFINTVIPREMAPHFLFDGEHAEVFLGEDNRNSIEKSIQEILGCGVIKTAIDDLRYLTNVYKREIASTMDSGKVSQLEEERQSFLQLIEIAESNKEKLISKRNIIEEQVEDIEQNLRNSAATKELQRRRDDLKQDKDRLAISRAKTVDEKYKWLGENGRYVVSTKISAETFKFLDEKEHRGRIPSPYNEEFVKDILNSEECICGTKLPQDSLERNKVASLLNKAADQTMRDRITKVRARITSLKNERVKAPGRLRRLSERLAEVESEYDEKEAKLEEVSARLKDIDIDDIAERESRRRELSGKLKNTIREVGKLDSDVDRYKIKVANIDRQIKLLAEKNSKALKYVKRSSLCESVRGELETRLNEEEEKARNILRSRITKVLDSTSRKTLNLRMTDEYIISLENQDGLTLPKEGLNKARFSAWSGSSPA
;
A
#
# COMPACT_ATOMS: atom_id res chain seq x y z
N MET A 1 -3.70 -2.91 40.90
CA MET A 1 -4.87 -2.29 40.23
C MET A 1 -5.03 -2.77 38.79
N LEU A 2 -4.00 -2.72 37.94
CA LEU A 2 -4.04 -3.20 36.54
C LEU A 2 -4.61 -4.62 36.38
N ASN A 3 -4.04 -5.59 37.11
CA ASN A 3 -4.50 -6.99 37.07
C ASN A 3 -5.96 -7.15 37.54
N ALA A 4 -6.46 -6.26 38.40
CA ALA A 4 -7.86 -6.32 38.85
C ALA A 4 -8.83 -5.93 37.72
N LEU A 5 -8.46 -4.95 36.89
CA LEU A 5 -9.26 -4.54 35.72
C LEU A 5 -9.27 -5.64 34.64
N LEU A 6 -8.08 -6.15 34.27
CA LEU A 6 -7.95 -7.25 33.30
C LEU A 6 -8.69 -8.51 33.75
N TRP A 7 -8.57 -8.85 35.04
CA TRP A 7 -9.27 -9.99 35.59
C TRP A 7 -10.78 -9.76 35.59
N CYS A 8 -11.25 -8.57 36.00
CA CYS A 8 -12.68 -8.27 35.98
C CYS A 8 -13.28 -8.40 34.57
N PHE A 9 -12.66 -7.79 33.55
CA PHE A 9 -13.19 -7.80 32.20
C PHE A 9 -13.03 -9.14 31.48
N TYR A 10 -11.85 -9.77 31.53
CA TYR A 10 -11.52 -10.91 30.67
C TYR A 10 -11.21 -12.21 31.42
N GLY A 11 -11.09 -12.16 32.76
CA GLY A 11 -10.60 -13.28 33.56
C GLY A 11 -9.09 -13.50 33.43
N GLU A 12 -8.37 -12.54 32.89
CA GLU A 12 -6.95 -12.65 32.56
C GLU A 12 -6.09 -11.76 33.46
N THR A 13 -4.83 -12.14 33.66
CA THR A 13 -3.84 -11.34 34.40
C THR A 13 -2.55 -11.24 33.59
N THR A 14 -1.77 -10.20 33.87
CA THR A 14 -0.47 -10.00 33.21
C THR A 14 0.52 -11.13 33.53
N LYS A 15 1.54 -11.32 32.67
CA LYS A 15 2.57 -12.36 32.84
C LYS A 15 3.36 -12.23 34.15
N ARG A 16 3.48 -11.02 34.71
CA ARG A 16 4.15 -10.73 36.00
C ARG A 16 3.32 -11.13 37.22
N PHE A 17 2.04 -11.46 37.04
CA PHE A 17 1.21 -11.98 38.12
C PHE A 17 1.48 -13.49 38.23
N GLU A 18 2.56 -13.84 38.95
CA GLU A 18 3.14 -15.19 39.00
C GLU A 18 2.16 -16.28 39.45
N LYS A 19 1.18 -15.93 40.29
CA LYS A 19 0.16 -16.84 40.82
C LYS A 19 -1.22 -16.43 40.32
N LYS A 20 -1.51 -16.74 39.05
CA LYS A 20 -2.73 -16.32 38.35
C LYS A 20 -4.02 -16.77 39.02
N GLU A 21 -3.96 -17.89 39.72
CA GLU A 21 -5.07 -18.53 40.41
C GLU A 21 -5.23 -18.02 41.85
N ALA A 22 -4.26 -17.26 42.37
CA ALA A 22 -4.27 -16.71 43.73
C ALA A 22 -4.97 -15.34 43.79
N ILE A 23 -6.23 -15.28 43.35
CA ILE A 23 -7.05 -14.05 43.37
C ILE A 23 -7.42 -13.63 44.80
N LEU A 24 -7.61 -14.61 45.70
CA LEU A 24 -7.96 -14.37 47.10
C LEU A 24 -6.75 -13.86 47.91
N ASN A 25 -6.95 -12.75 48.62
CA ASN A 25 -5.96 -12.18 49.54
C ASN A 25 -5.55 -13.18 50.64
N TYR A 26 -4.25 -13.21 50.97
CA TYR A 26 -3.69 -14.17 51.93
C TYR A 26 -4.26 -14.04 53.35
N ASP A 27 -4.49 -12.83 53.85
CA ASP A 27 -5.05 -12.58 55.18
C ASP A 27 -6.54 -12.96 55.22
N ALA A 28 -7.27 -12.70 54.13
CA ALA A 28 -8.65 -13.14 53.98
C ALA A 28 -8.76 -14.67 53.99
N LYS A 29 -7.83 -15.36 53.32
CA LYS A 29 -7.74 -16.82 53.31
C LYS A 29 -7.42 -17.38 54.70
N GLN A 30 -6.47 -16.79 55.43
CA GLN A 30 -6.16 -17.17 56.81
C GLN A 30 -7.34 -16.94 57.76
N SER A 31 -8.16 -15.93 57.48
CA SER A 31 -9.40 -15.63 58.22
C SER A 31 -10.60 -16.49 57.80
N GLY A 32 -10.40 -17.53 56.98
CA GLY A 32 -11.44 -18.46 56.56
C GLY A 32 -12.42 -17.93 55.50
N ARG A 33 -12.13 -16.79 54.85
CA ARG A 33 -12.95 -16.29 53.73
C ARG A 33 -12.63 -17.07 52.46
N THR A 34 -13.65 -17.31 51.64
CA THR A 34 -13.55 -18.09 50.40
C THR A 34 -13.91 -17.32 49.14
N GLU A 35 -14.37 -16.06 49.29
CA GLU A 35 -14.93 -15.26 48.20
C GLU A 35 -14.13 -13.97 48.00
N ALA A 36 -13.97 -13.59 46.73
CA ALA A 36 -13.41 -12.29 46.32
C ALA A 36 -14.21 -11.75 45.14
N PHE A 37 -14.21 -10.43 44.95
CA PHE A 37 -14.79 -9.83 43.75
C PHE A 37 -14.01 -8.58 43.34
N VAL A 38 -14.10 -8.25 42.06
CA VAL A 38 -13.71 -6.94 41.53
C VAL A 38 -14.92 -6.32 40.88
N GLU A 39 -15.16 -5.05 41.17
CA GLU A 39 -16.22 -4.24 40.59
C GLU A 39 -15.62 -3.03 39.88
N VAL A 40 -16.05 -2.82 38.64
CA VAL A 40 -15.62 -1.71 37.80
C VAL A 40 -16.85 -0.96 37.32
N ILE A 41 -16.94 0.33 37.69
CA ILE A 41 -17.96 1.25 37.19
C ILE A 41 -17.32 2.10 36.10
N PHE A 42 -17.90 2.09 34.91
CA PHE A 42 -17.37 2.81 33.74
C PHE A 42 -18.47 3.47 32.94
N GLU A 43 -18.08 4.38 32.06
CA GLU A 43 -18.98 5.09 31.15
C GLU A 43 -18.62 4.75 29.70
N HIS A 44 -19.64 4.49 28.88
CA HIS A 44 -19.49 4.21 27.46
C HIS A 44 -20.71 4.73 26.70
N ASN A 45 -20.51 5.55 25.67
CA ASN A 45 -21.59 6.22 24.91
C ASN A 45 -22.60 6.93 25.83
N ASP A 46 -22.11 7.77 26.75
CA ASP A 46 -22.87 8.57 27.72
C ASP A 46 -23.79 7.76 28.65
N LYS A 47 -23.49 6.46 28.81
CA LYS A 47 -24.23 5.54 29.69
C LYS A 47 -23.27 4.94 30.71
N ARG A 48 -23.72 4.84 31.97
CA ARG A 48 -22.96 4.23 33.05
C ARG A 48 -23.25 2.74 33.17
N TYR A 49 -22.20 1.96 33.33
CA TYR A 49 -22.23 0.52 33.46
C TYR A 49 -21.45 0.08 34.70
N ARG A 50 -21.76 -1.11 35.19
CA ARG A 50 -21.07 -1.79 36.27
C ARG A 50 -20.79 -3.23 35.86
N ALA A 51 -19.51 -3.56 35.72
CA ALA A 51 -19.02 -4.91 35.56
C ALA A 51 -18.55 -5.44 36.91
N LYS A 52 -18.92 -6.67 37.25
CA LYS A 52 -18.51 -7.31 38.49
C LYS A 52 -18.15 -8.77 38.23
N ARG A 53 -16.92 -9.15 38.57
CA ARG A 53 -16.46 -10.54 38.50
C ARG A 53 -16.28 -11.10 39.90
N TYR A 54 -16.89 -12.25 40.15
CA TYR A 54 -16.80 -12.96 41.42
C TYR A 54 -15.84 -14.15 41.31
N PHE A 55 -15.10 -14.40 42.38
CA PHE A 55 -14.27 -15.56 42.61
C PHE A 55 -14.77 -16.30 43.84
N ASP A 56 -15.00 -17.61 43.74
CA ASP A 56 -15.29 -18.48 44.88
C ASP A 56 -14.35 -19.69 44.88
N ALA A 57 -13.49 -19.77 45.90
CA ALA A 57 -12.50 -20.82 46.05
C ALA A 57 -13.10 -22.24 46.23
N ARG A 58 -14.41 -22.35 46.47
CA ARG A 58 -15.13 -23.63 46.66
C ARG A 58 -15.68 -24.22 45.36
N LYS A 59 -15.69 -23.47 44.25
CA LYS A 59 -16.34 -23.88 42.99
C LYS A 59 -15.30 -24.25 41.91
N THR A 60 -15.59 -25.30 41.14
CA THR A 60 -14.74 -25.78 40.02
C THR A 60 -14.72 -24.81 38.83
N THR A 61 -15.80 -24.05 38.64
CA THR A 61 -15.87 -22.92 37.70
C THR A 61 -15.86 -21.65 38.54
N SER A 62 -14.66 -21.11 38.76
CA SER A 62 -14.42 -20.16 39.86
C SER A 62 -14.89 -18.74 39.56
N ASP A 63 -15.13 -18.38 38.29
CA ASP A 63 -15.26 -16.99 37.88
C ASP A 63 -16.57 -16.73 37.12
N SER A 64 -17.40 -15.79 37.60
CA SER A 64 -18.61 -15.34 36.90
C SER A 64 -18.62 -13.82 36.72
N LEU A 65 -18.83 -13.36 35.48
CA LEU A 65 -18.91 -11.95 35.12
C LEU A 65 -20.38 -11.52 35.00
N ILE A 66 -20.73 -10.43 35.68
CA ILE A 66 -22.04 -9.80 35.58
C ILE A 66 -21.85 -8.36 35.10
N VAL A 67 -22.57 -7.97 34.06
CA VAL A 67 -22.58 -6.58 33.57
C VAL A 67 -23.99 -6.01 33.68
N THR A 68 -24.07 -4.81 34.26
CA THR A 68 -25.34 -4.09 34.47
C THR A 68 -25.23 -2.65 33.97
N ARG A 69 -26.29 -2.13 33.33
CA ARG A 69 -26.44 -0.71 33.00
C ARG A 69 -27.13 0.01 34.15
N ILE A 70 -26.57 1.13 34.57
CA ILE A 70 -27.13 1.97 35.63
C ILE A 70 -28.03 3.03 34.98
N GLN A 71 -29.34 2.98 35.25
CA GLN A 71 -30.30 3.98 34.78
C GLN A 71 -31.22 4.40 35.94
N GLN A 72 -31.19 5.69 36.29
CA GLN A 72 -32.07 6.28 37.32
C GLN A 72 -32.09 5.48 38.64
N GLY A 73 -30.92 4.98 39.08
CA GLY A 73 -30.80 4.15 40.29
C GLY A 73 -31.08 2.66 40.11
N SER A 74 -31.69 2.25 38.99
CA SER A 74 -31.94 0.84 38.63
C SER A 74 -30.76 0.22 37.88
N GLN A 75 -30.58 -1.09 38.04
CA GLN A 75 -29.51 -1.87 37.39
C GLN A 75 -30.12 -2.90 36.45
N ILE A 76 -29.89 -2.73 35.14
CA ILE A 76 -30.45 -3.60 34.09
C ILE A 76 -29.34 -4.55 33.61
N PRO A 77 -29.49 -5.88 33.72
CA PRO A 77 -28.49 -6.84 33.27
C PRO A 77 -28.29 -6.80 31.75
N ILE A 78 -27.07 -7.10 31.30
CA ILE A 78 -26.70 -7.22 29.89
C ILE A 78 -26.16 -8.62 29.63
N GLU A 79 -26.75 -9.30 28.64
CA GLU A 79 -26.34 -10.63 28.19
C GLU A 79 -26.11 -10.68 26.67
N PRO A 80 -25.04 -11.31 26.17
CA PRO A 80 -23.95 -11.95 26.93
C PRO A 80 -22.95 -10.91 27.48
N PRO A 81 -22.51 -11.03 28.74
CA PRO A 81 -21.64 -10.04 29.37
C PRO A 81 -20.25 -9.95 28.69
N ASP A 82 -19.66 -11.08 28.30
CA ASP A 82 -18.36 -11.11 27.61
C ASP A 82 -18.42 -10.44 26.23
N THR A 83 -19.48 -10.66 25.47
CA THR A 83 -19.69 -10.02 24.17
C THR A 83 -19.80 -8.51 24.33
N PHE A 84 -20.54 -8.03 25.32
CA PHE A 84 -20.67 -6.60 25.58
C PHE A 84 -19.35 -5.98 26.05
N ILE A 85 -18.60 -6.61 26.95
CA ILE A 85 -17.28 -6.09 27.34
C ILE A 85 -16.35 -6.00 26.12
N ASN A 86 -16.37 -6.98 25.22
CA ASN A 86 -15.60 -6.94 23.97
C ASN A 86 -16.04 -5.82 23.01
N THR A 87 -17.26 -5.28 23.09
CA THR A 87 -17.64 -4.09 22.30
C THR A 87 -17.16 -2.78 22.94
N VAL A 88 -16.95 -2.77 24.25
CA VAL A 88 -16.44 -1.59 24.97
C VAL A 88 -14.92 -1.51 24.85
N ILE A 89 -14.22 -2.60 25.16
CA ILE A 89 -12.79 -2.77 24.97
C ILE A 89 -12.59 -4.21 24.45
N PRO A 90 -12.21 -4.41 23.18
CA PRO A 90 -11.89 -5.74 22.66
C PRO A 90 -10.77 -6.40 23.47
N ARG A 91 -10.85 -7.72 23.68
CA ARG A 91 -9.87 -8.47 24.48
C ARG A 91 -8.45 -8.31 23.94
N GLU A 92 -8.31 -8.37 22.62
CA GLU A 92 -7.07 -8.21 21.89
C GLU A 92 -6.46 -6.82 22.10
N MET A 93 -7.31 -5.83 22.38
CA MET A 93 -6.93 -4.44 22.64
C MET A 93 -6.66 -4.13 24.11
N ALA A 94 -7.07 -4.99 25.03
CA ALA A 94 -6.92 -4.78 26.46
C ALA A 94 -5.46 -4.46 26.87
N PRO A 95 -4.41 -5.10 26.33
CA PRO A 95 -3.03 -4.75 26.63
C PRO A 95 -2.66 -3.32 26.25
N HIS A 96 -3.30 -2.73 25.23
CA HIS A 96 -3.00 -1.36 24.78
C HIS A 96 -3.64 -0.26 25.66
N PHE A 97 -4.78 -0.56 26.30
CA PHE A 97 -5.45 0.38 27.22
C PHE A 97 -5.06 0.16 28.68
N LEU A 98 -4.74 -1.08 29.04
CA LEU A 98 -4.43 -1.53 30.39
C LEU A 98 -2.98 -2.02 30.41
N PHE A 99 -2.05 -1.07 30.59
CA PHE A 99 -0.61 -1.35 30.64
C PHE A 99 0.03 -0.92 31.94
N ASP A 100 1.17 -1.54 32.25
CA ASP A 100 2.01 -1.17 33.38
C ASP A 100 2.80 0.10 33.04
N GLY A 101 2.79 1.10 33.93
CA GLY A 101 3.46 2.39 33.71
C GLY A 101 4.96 2.24 33.52
N GLU A 102 5.57 1.19 34.07
CA GLU A 102 6.98 0.83 33.89
C GLU A 102 7.29 0.13 32.54
N HIS A 103 6.28 -0.19 31.74
CA HIS A 103 6.42 -0.91 30.46
C HIS A 103 5.82 -0.19 29.24
N ALA A 104 5.49 1.11 29.37
CA ALA A 104 5.07 1.91 28.22
C ALA A 104 6.08 1.88 27.04
N GLU A 105 7.36 1.62 27.34
CA GLU A 105 8.45 1.52 26.36
C GLU A 105 8.37 0.27 25.46
N VAL A 106 7.75 -0.82 25.96
CA VAL A 106 7.51 -2.08 25.23
C VAL A 106 6.38 -1.92 24.22
N PHE A 107 5.43 -1.01 24.46
CA PHE A 107 4.37 -0.66 23.50
C PHE A 107 4.87 0.22 22.35
N LEU A 108 5.95 0.96 22.58
CA LEU A 108 6.73 1.63 21.53
C LEU A 108 7.83 0.71 20.98
N GLY A 109 7.94 -0.51 21.49
CA GLY A 109 8.92 -1.53 21.12
C GLY A 109 8.47 -2.33 19.90
N GLU A 110 9.43 -2.67 19.05
CA GLU A 110 9.23 -3.25 17.72
C GLU A 110 8.65 -4.67 17.74
N ASP A 111 8.76 -5.39 18.87
CA ASP A 111 8.30 -6.78 19.01
C ASP A 111 6.77 -6.95 18.93
N ASN A 112 5.99 -5.88 19.11
CA ASN A 112 4.52 -5.91 19.04
C ASN A 112 3.94 -5.27 17.75
N ARG A 113 4.77 -4.98 16.74
CA ARG A 113 4.37 -4.36 15.45
C ARG A 113 3.15 -5.01 14.79
N ASN A 114 3.24 -6.31 14.55
CA ASN A 114 2.17 -7.06 13.87
C ASN A 114 0.89 -7.16 14.71
N SER A 115 1.01 -7.09 16.04
CA SER A 115 -0.15 -7.07 16.94
C SER A 115 -0.89 -5.74 16.86
N ILE A 116 -0.18 -4.61 16.83
CA ILE A 116 -0.78 -3.27 16.79
C ILE A 116 -1.51 -3.05 15.46
N GLU A 117 -0.86 -3.36 14.34
CA GLU A 117 -1.47 -3.22 13.02
C GLU A 117 -2.76 -4.05 12.92
N LYS A 118 -2.68 -5.34 13.32
CA LYS A 118 -3.81 -6.25 13.24
C LYS A 118 -4.98 -5.80 14.11
N SER A 119 -4.71 -5.34 15.33
CA SER A 119 -5.76 -4.86 16.23
C SER A 119 -6.37 -3.53 15.79
N ILE A 120 -5.60 -2.65 15.13
CA ILE A 120 -6.15 -1.44 14.50
C ILE A 120 -7.04 -1.82 13.30
N GLN A 121 -6.61 -2.75 12.46
CA GLN A 121 -7.41 -3.27 11.35
C GLN A 121 -8.70 -3.95 11.84
N GLU A 122 -8.68 -4.63 12.98
CA GLU A 122 -9.86 -5.20 13.63
C GLU A 122 -10.83 -4.11 14.12
N ILE A 123 -10.34 -3.04 14.76
CA ILE A 123 -11.16 -1.88 15.17
C ILE A 123 -11.86 -1.22 13.99
N LEU A 124 -11.16 -1.11 12.86
CA LEU A 124 -11.67 -0.49 11.65
C LEU A 124 -12.64 -1.40 10.87
N GLY A 125 -12.84 -2.65 11.31
CA GLY A 125 -13.69 -3.62 10.61
C GLY A 125 -13.08 -4.15 9.31
N CYS A 126 -11.77 -3.92 9.08
CA CYS A 126 -11.05 -4.39 7.90
C CYS A 126 -11.02 -5.92 7.83
N GLY A 127 -11.13 -6.61 8.97
CA GLY A 127 -11.15 -8.08 9.03
C GLY A 127 -12.24 -8.71 8.16
N VAL A 128 -13.47 -8.17 8.18
CA VAL A 128 -14.59 -8.69 7.36
C VAL A 128 -14.30 -8.54 5.87
N ILE A 129 -13.71 -7.41 5.47
CA ILE A 129 -13.33 -7.14 4.08
C ILE A 129 -12.21 -8.09 3.64
N LYS A 130 -11.19 -8.31 4.50
CA LYS A 130 -10.10 -9.26 4.23
C LYS A 130 -10.63 -10.69 4.05
N THR A 131 -11.53 -11.14 4.93
CA THR A 131 -12.20 -12.45 4.78
C THR A 131 -12.99 -12.53 3.47
N ALA A 132 -13.75 -11.49 3.10
CA ALA A 132 -14.48 -11.47 1.83
C ALA A 132 -13.53 -11.52 0.61
N ILE A 133 -12.39 -10.83 0.66
CA ILE A 133 -11.34 -10.90 -0.37
C ILE A 133 -10.80 -12.33 -0.49
N ASP A 134 -10.52 -12.99 0.64
CA ASP A 134 -10.04 -14.37 0.68
C ASP A 134 -11.07 -15.35 0.12
N ASP A 135 -12.35 -15.19 0.47
CA ASP A 135 -13.46 -16.00 -0.06
C ASP A 135 -13.62 -15.82 -1.59
N LEU A 136 -13.55 -14.59 -2.08
CA LEU A 136 -13.59 -14.31 -3.51
C LEU A 136 -12.38 -14.88 -4.25
N ARG A 137 -11.19 -14.86 -3.62
CA ARG A 137 -9.98 -15.52 -4.16
C ARG A 137 -10.18 -17.03 -4.24
N TYR A 138 -10.73 -17.64 -3.20
CA TYR A 138 -11.08 -19.06 -3.20
C TYR A 138 -12.08 -19.42 -4.31
N LEU A 139 -13.20 -18.69 -4.41
CA LEU A 139 -14.22 -18.91 -5.45
C LEU A 139 -13.67 -18.72 -6.87
N THR A 140 -12.80 -17.74 -7.07
CA THR A 140 -12.11 -17.51 -8.35
C THR A 140 -11.33 -18.76 -8.76
N ASN A 141 -10.58 -19.35 -7.83
CA ASN A 141 -9.81 -20.57 -8.07
C ASN A 141 -10.70 -21.79 -8.33
N VAL A 142 -11.82 -21.93 -7.61
CA VAL A 142 -12.83 -22.98 -7.87
C VAL A 142 -13.36 -22.85 -9.29
N TYR A 143 -13.81 -21.67 -9.70
CA TYR A 143 -14.33 -21.47 -11.06
C TYR A 143 -13.26 -21.67 -12.14
N LYS A 144 -11.99 -21.32 -11.90
CA LYS A 144 -10.89 -21.60 -12.83
C LYS A 144 -10.67 -23.10 -13.03
N ARG A 145 -10.76 -23.91 -11.96
CA ARG A 145 -10.73 -25.39 -12.06
C ARG A 145 -11.94 -25.94 -12.83
N GLU A 146 -13.13 -25.40 -12.60
CA GLU A 146 -14.35 -25.79 -13.33
C GLU A 146 -14.28 -25.45 -14.84
N ILE A 147 -13.60 -24.35 -15.21
CA ILE A 147 -13.33 -24.03 -16.61
C ILE A 147 -12.48 -25.14 -17.23
N ALA A 148 -11.40 -25.55 -16.55
CA ALA A 148 -10.51 -26.59 -17.04
C ALA A 148 -11.22 -27.95 -17.17
N SER A 149 -12.00 -28.37 -16.17
CA SER A 149 -12.73 -29.65 -16.18
C SER A 149 -13.82 -29.72 -17.25
N THR A 150 -14.41 -28.57 -17.62
CA THR A 150 -15.47 -28.49 -18.64
C THR A 150 -14.92 -28.52 -20.06
N MET A 151 -13.62 -28.29 -20.23
CA MET A 151 -12.97 -28.13 -21.53
C MET A 151 -12.13 -29.37 -21.85
N ASP A 152 -12.73 -30.28 -22.64
CA ASP A 152 -12.13 -31.54 -23.09
C ASP A 152 -11.06 -31.32 -24.19
N SER A 153 -10.08 -30.46 -23.91
CA SER A 153 -8.98 -30.15 -24.82
C SER A 153 -7.65 -30.23 -24.09
N GLY A 154 -6.75 -31.10 -24.56
CA GLY A 154 -5.42 -31.28 -23.96
C GLY A 154 -4.61 -29.97 -23.86
N LYS A 155 -4.92 -28.98 -24.71
CA LYS A 155 -4.29 -27.65 -24.66
C LYS A 155 -4.69 -26.83 -23.43
N VAL A 156 -5.93 -26.96 -22.95
CA VAL A 156 -6.38 -26.25 -21.73
C VAL A 156 -5.78 -26.89 -20.49
N SER A 157 -5.67 -28.22 -20.46
CA SER A 157 -4.98 -28.93 -19.37
C SER A 157 -3.51 -28.52 -19.26
N GLN A 158 -2.79 -28.46 -20.38
CA GLN A 158 -1.39 -28.00 -20.42
C GLN A 158 -1.24 -26.56 -19.92
N LEU A 159 -2.12 -25.65 -20.34
CA LEU A 159 -2.12 -24.27 -19.88
C LEU A 159 -2.41 -24.16 -18.38
N GLU A 160 -3.31 -24.99 -17.84
CA GLU A 160 -3.60 -24.98 -16.40
C GLU A 160 -2.44 -25.55 -15.58
N GLU A 161 -1.77 -26.62 -16.03
CA GLU A 161 -0.55 -27.13 -15.39
C GLU A 161 0.55 -26.06 -15.35
N GLU A 162 0.79 -25.39 -16.48
CA GLU A 162 1.75 -24.30 -16.56
C GLU A 162 1.36 -23.15 -15.62
N ARG A 163 0.07 -22.79 -15.57
CA ARG A 163 -0.48 -21.79 -14.64
C ARG A 163 -0.24 -22.15 -13.18
N GLN A 164 -0.55 -23.38 -12.78
CA GLN A 164 -0.35 -23.86 -11.40
C GLN A 164 1.14 -23.85 -11.03
N SER A 165 2.03 -24.21 -11.95
CA SER A 165 3.48 -24.14 -11.70
C SER A 165 3.94 -22.70 -11.40
N PHE A 166 3.44 -21.71 -12.14
CA PHE A 166 3.77 -20.30 -11.87
C PHE A 166 3.14 -19.77 -10.58
N LEU A 167 1.93 -20.22 -10.23
CA LEU A 167 1.33 -19.86 -8.93
C LEU A 167 2.13 -20.40 -7.76
N GLN A 168 2.62 -21.65 -7.84
CA GLN A 168 3.51 -22.22 -6.81
C GLN A 168 4.83 -21.46 -6.72
N LEU A 169 5.42 -21.07 -7.85
CA LEU A 169 6.64 -20.25 -7.87
C LEU A 169 6.41 -18.87 -7.22
N ILE A 170 5.24 -18.26 -7.43
CA ILE A 170 4.87 -17.00 -6.76
C ILE A 170 4.78 -17.21 -5.25
N GLU A 171 4.08 -18.24 -4.79
CA GLU A 171 3.91 -18.54 -3.35
C GLU A 171 5.26 -18.79 -2.66
N ILE A 172 6.14 -19.58 -3.28
CA ILE A 172 7.49 -19.83 -2.77
C ILE A 172 8.31 -18.53 -2.71
N ALA A 173 8.23 -17.70 -3.75
CA ALA A 173 8.96 -16.43 -3.80
C ALA A 173 8.44 -15.43 -2.75
N GLU A 174 7.13 -15.32 -2.57
CA GLU A 174 6.50 -14.46 -1.57
C GLU A 174 6.85 -14.94 -0.13
N SER A 175 6.80 -16.25 0.14
CA SER A 175 7.23 -16.80 1.44
C SER A 175 8.71 -16.56 1.74
N ASN A 176 9.58 -16.71 0.74
CA ASN A 176 11.01 -16.41 0.91
C ASN A 176 11.25 -14.92 1.10
N LYS A 177 10.48 -14.07 0.43
CA LYS A 177 10.52 -12.62 0.60
C LYS A 177 10.17 -12.23 2.03
N GLU A 178 9.11 -12.79 2.62
CA GLU A 178 8.74 -12.53 4.02
C GLU A 178 9.87 -12.89 4.99
N LYS A 179 10.53 -14.03 4.80
CA LYS A 179 11.68 -14.45 5.61
C LYS A 179 12.89 -13.51 5.46
N LEU A 180 13.11 -12.97 4.27
CA LEU A 180 14.19 -12.01 4.04
C LEU A 180 13.85 -10.62 4.60
N ILE A 181 12.58 -10.22 4.57
CA ILE A 181 12.12 -8.97 5.20
C ILE A 181 12.29 -9.04 6.72
N SER A 182 11.89 -10.14 7.35
CA SER A 182 12.10 -10.29 8.81
C SER A 182 13.58 -10.27 9.17
N LYS A 183 14.42 -10.96 8.38
CA LYS A 183 15.89 -10.90 8.52
C LYS A 183 16.45 -9.49 8.31
N ARG A 184 15.93 -8.74 7.32
CA ARG A 184 16.33 -7.35 7.05
C ARG A 184 16.09 -6.49 8.28
N ASN A 185 14.88 -6.57 8.85
CA ASN A 185 14.49 -5.76 10.00
C ASN A 185 15.39 -6.06 11.23
N ILE A 186 15.71 -7.33 11.49
CA ILE A 186 16.64 -7.72 12.58
C ILE A 186 18.04 -7.12 12.36
N ILE A 187 18.53 -7.13 11.11
CA ILE A 187 19.85 -6.56 10.79
C ILE A 187 19.83 -5.03 10.92
N GLU A 188 18.75 -4.38 10.51
CA GLU A 188 18.57 -2.93 10.67
C GLU A 188 18.60 -2.53 12.15
N GLU A 189 17.89 -3.26 13.00
CA GLU A 189 17.89 -3.05 14.47
C GLU A 189 19.30 -3.20 15.06
N GLN A 190 20.03 -4.25 14.68
CA GLN A 190 21.41 -4.46 15.15
C GLN A 190 22.35 -3.34 14.68
N VAL A 191 22.14 -2.80 13.48
CA VAL A 191 22.93 -1.66 12.98
C VAL A 191 22.59 -0.41 13.79
N GLU A 192 21.33 -0.14 14.07
CA GLU A 192 20.88 1.03 14.82
C GLU A 192 21.38 1.00 16.27
N ASP A 193 21.31 -0.15 16.95
CA ASP A 193 21.85 -0.32 18.30
C ASP A 193 23.37 -0.05 18.36
N ILE A 194 24.13 -0.62 17.41
CA ILE A 194 25.57 -0.35 17.32
C ILE A 194 25.85 1.13 17.07
N GLU A 195 25.05 1.79 16.22
CA GLU A 195 25.20 3.21 15.94
C GLU A 195 24.90 4.08 17.17
N GLN A 196 23.87 3.73 17.94
CA GLN A 196 23.55 4.41 19.19
C GLN A 196 24.66 4.24 20.23
N ASN A 197 25.23 3.05 20.35
CA ASN A 197 26.36 2.77 21.23
C ASN A 197 27.62 3.55 20.80
N LEU A 198 27.87 3.66 19.49
CA LEU A 198 28.98 4.45 18.95
C LEU A 198 28.80 5.96 19.15
N ARG A 199 27.56 6.47 19.23
CA ARG A 199 27.24 7.88 19.51
C ARG A 199 27.54 8.31 20.95
N ASN A 200 27.43 7.37 21.89
CA ASN A 200 27.64 7.64 23.32
C ASN A 200 29.12 7.72 23.72
N SER A 201 30.05 7.41 22.79
CA SER A 201 31.48 7.56 23.03
C SER A 201 31.94 9.00 22.78
N ALA A 202 32.59 9.62 23.77
CA ALA A 202 33.09 10.99 23.67
C ALA A 202 34.17 11.16 22.58
N ALA A 203 34.93 10.10 22.29
CA ALA A 203 36.04 10.10 21.33
C ALA A 203 35.59 10.14 19.85
N THR A 204 34.34 9.79 19.55
CA THR A 204 33.81 9.64 18.19
C THR A 204 32.81 10.72 17.80
N LYS A 205 32.44 11.61 18.72
CA LYS A 205 31.29 12.53 18.58
C LYS A 205 31.31 13.38 17.31
N GLU A 206 32.47 13.94 16.94
CA GLU A 206 32.61 14.77 15.74
C GLU A 206 32.53 13.96 14.44
N LEU A 207 33.15 12.78 14.41
CA LEU A 207 33.07 11.86 13.27
C LEU A 207 31.66 11.29 13.11
N GLN A 208 30.97 10.99 14.22
CA GLN A 208 29.57 10.56 14.21
C GLN A 208 28.64 11.67 13.72
N ARG A 209 28.81 12.90 14.18
CA ARG A 209 28.04 14.05 13.68
C ARG A 209 28.20 14.22 12.17
N ARG A 210 29.44 14.20 11.69
CA ARG A 210 29.73 14.27 10.25
C ARG A 210 29.14 13.10 9.48
N ARG A 211 29.09 11.90 10.08
CA ARG A 211 28.45 10.73 9.50
C ARG A 211 26.94 10.90 9.40
N ASP A 212 26.30 11.40 10.45
CA ASP A 212 24.86 11.66 10.49
C ASP A 212 24.45 12.71 9.44
N ASP A 213 25.21 13.80 9.31
CA ASP A 213 24.98 14.82 8.28
C ASP A 213 25.10 14.22 6.86
N LEU A 214 26.13 13.41 6.62
CA LEU A 214 26.33 12.73 5.34
C LEU A 214 25.23 11.69 5.04
N LYS A 215 24.73 10.99 6.07
CA LYS A 215 23.58 10.08 5.92
C LYS A 215 22.32 10.84 5.57
N GLN A 216 22.03 11.93 6.26
CA GLN A 216 20.84 12.76 5.99
C GLN A 216 20.88 13.36 4.58
N ASP A 217 22.06 13.79 4.12
CA ASP A 217 22.29 14.21 2.73
C ASP A 217 22.00 13.07 1.75
N LYS A 218 22.53 11.88 2.03
CA LYS A 218 22.34 10.69 1.20
C LYS A 218 20.87 10.27 1.11
N ASP A 219 20.13 10.35 2.20
CA ASP A 219 18.70 10.04 2.25
C ASP A 219 17.89 11.07 1.43
N ARG A 220 18.23 12.36 1.53
CA ARG A 220 17.63 13.38 0.65
C ARG A 220 17.91 13.13 -0.82
N LEU A 221 19.15 12.76 -1.16
CA LEU A 221 19.54 12.42 -2.53
C LEU A 221 18.81 11.17 -3.03
N ALA A 222 18.63 10.16 -2.18
CA ALA A 222 17.86 8.97 -2.51
C ALA A 222 16.40 9.30 -2.84
N ILE A 223 15.76 10.17 -2.04
CA ILE A 223 14.40 10.66 -2.32
C ILE A 223 14.36 11.45 -3.64
N SER A 224 15.33 12.32 -3.88
CA SER A 224 15.44 13.10 -5.12
C SER A 224 15.62 12.19 -6.34
N ARG A 225 16.43 11.13 -6.20
CA ARG A 225 16.66 10.10 -7.23
C ARG A 225 15.36 9.37 -7.55
N ALA A 226 14.67 8.86 -6.54
CA ALA A 226 13.39 8.16 -6.70
C ALA A 226 12.34 9.05 -7.40
N LYS A 227 12.25 10.32 -6.99
CA LYS A 227 11.36 11.29 -7.64
C LYS A 227 11.71 11.54 -9.11
N THR A 228 12.99 11.68 -9.43
CA THR A 228 13.45 11.91 -10.80
C THR A 228 13.20 10.69 -11.70
N VAL A 229 13.36 9.48 -11.15
CA VAL A 229 13.01 8.22 -11.82
C VAL A 229 11.50 8.11 -12.06
N ASP A 230 10.66 8.45 -11.07
CA ASP A 230 9.20 8.48 -11.21
C ASP A 230 8.75 9.50 -12.28
N GLU A 231 9.34 10.70 -12.29
CA GLU A 231 9.11 11.71 -13.33
C GLU A 231 9.47 11.19 -14.74
N LYS A 232 10.51 10.34 -14.86
CA LYS A 232 10.90 9.69 -16.12
C LYS A 232 9.89 8.62 -16.55
N TYR A 233 9.34 7.84 -15.62
CA TYR A 233 8.26 6.89 -15.91
C TYR A 233 6.96 7.59 -16.31
N LYS A 234 6.58 8.66 -15.61
CA LYS A 234 5.44 9.51 -15.99
C LYS A 234 5.63 10.09 -17.38
N TRP A 235 6.82 10.60 -17.68
CA TRP A 235 7.15 11.07 -19.01
C TRP A 235 6.99 9.96 -20.06
N LEU A 236 7.42 8.73 -19.77
CA LEU A 236 7.26 7.58 -20.68
C LEU A 236 5.78 7.25 -20.91
N GLY A 237 4.94 7.29 -19.87
CA GLY A 237 3.49 7.09 -19.99
C GLY A 237 2.81 8.18 -20.85
N GLU A 238 3.18 9.44 -20.64
CA GLU A 238 2.64 10.59 -21.37
C GLU A 238 3.12 10.63 -22.83
N ASN A 239 4.41 10.34 -23.07
CA ASN A 239 5.09 10.66 -24.32
C ASN A 239 5.58 9.44 -25.11
N GLY A 240 5.63 8.25 -24.51
CA GLY A 240 6.17 7.05 -25.13
C GLY A 240 5.50 6.72 -26.47
N ARG A 241 4.17 6.93 -26.55
CA ARG A 241 3.40 6.76 -27.79
C ARG A 241 3.92 7.60 -28.96
N TYR A 242 4.40 8.82 -28.70
CA TYR A 242 4.91 9.73 -29.73
C TYR A 242 6.29 9.30 -30.25
N VAL A 243 7.11 8.72 -29.37
CA VAL A 243 8.43 8.21 -29.72
C VAL A 243 8.30 6.97 -30.63
N VAL A 244 7.44 6.02 -30.24
CA VAL A 244 7.24 4.77 -30.99
C VAL A 244 6.37 4.93 -32.24
N SER A 245 5.62 6.04 -32.38
CA SER A 245 4.74 6.27 -33.53
C SER A 245 5.47 6.59 -34.84
N THR A 246 6.81 6.54 -34.86
CA THR A 246 7.62 6.94 -36.01
C THR A 246 7.29 6.16 -37.27
N LYS A 247 7.23 4.82 -37.18
CA LYS A 247 6.95 3.95 -38.34
C LYS A 247 5.54 4.13 -38.86
N ILE A 248 4.54 4.04 -37.97
CA ILE A 248 3.12 4.18 -38.35
C ILE A 248 2.83 5.57 -38.93
N SER A 249 3.42 6.62 -38.38
CA SER A 249 3.24 7.98 -38.89
C SER A 249 3.85 8.13 -40.28
N ALA A 250 5.06 7.60 -40.50
CA ALA A 250 5.74 7.68 -41.79
C ALA A 250 5.03 6.87 -42.89
N GLU A 251 4.66 5.63 -42.60
CA GLU A 251 3.95 4.76 -43.55
C GLU A 251 2.56 5.31 -43.89
N THR A 252 1.82 5.80 -42.90
CA THR A 252 0.48 6.35 -43.14
C THR A 252 0.54 7.67 -43.89
N PHE A 253 1.52 8.55 -43.59
CA PHE A 253 1.70 9.79 -44.34
C PHE A 253 2.08 9.50 -45.80
N LYS A 254 3.04 8.59 -46.03
CA LYS A 254 3.43 8.16 -47.38
C LYS A 254 2.25 7.57 -48.15
N PHE A 255 1.46 6.71 -47.52
CA PHE A 255 0.26 6.13 -48.13
C PHE A 255 -0.78 7.21 -48.50
N LEU A 256 -1.02 8.18 -47.63
CA LEU A 256 -1.97 9.26 -47.88
C LEU A 256 -1.49 10.18 -49.02
N ASP A 257 -0.21 10.58 -49.03
CA ASP A 257 0.36 11.41 -50.09
C ASP A 257 0.34 10.69 -51.45
N GLU A 258 0.73 9.42 -51.50
CA GLU A 258 0.71 8.62 -52.74
C GLU A 258 -0.70 8.47 -53.32
N LYS A 259 -1.73 8.40 -52.48
CA LYS A 259 -3.14 8.28 -52.90
C LYS A 259 -3.75 9.63 -53.28
N GLU A 260 -3.28 10.72 -52.69
CA GLU A 260 -3.66 12.09 -53.04
C GLU A 260 -3.07 12.48 -54.41
N HIS A 261 -1.79 12.21 -54.66
CA HIS A 261 -1.15 12.42 -55.97
C HIS A 261 -1.81 11.64 -57.11
N ARG A 262 -2.46 10.51 -56.79
CA ARG A 262 -3.22 9.69 -57.75
C ARG A 262 -4.70 10.06 -57.83
N GLY A 263 -5.16 11.11 -57.13
CA GLY A 263 -6.55 11.57 -57.13
C GLY A 263 -7.55 10.53 -56.60
N ARG A 264 -7.12 9.65 -55.69
CA ARG A 264 -7.96 8.57 -55.16
C ARG A 264 -8.50 8.84 -53.76
N ILE A 265 -7.79 9.61 -52.94
CA ILE A 265 -8.15 9.88 -51.54
C ILE A 265 -7.74 11.31 -51.14
N PRO A 266 -8.68 12.20 -50.75
CA PRO A 266 -10.12 12.06 -50.99
C PRO A 266 -10.43 12.08 -52.49
N SER A 267 -11.63 11.62 -52.88
CA SER A 267 -12.07 11.74 -54.28
C SER A 267 -12.04 13.20 -54.73
N PRO A 268 -11.66 13.48 -55.99
CA PRO A 268 -11.65 14.83 -56.56
C PRO A 268 -13.01 15.53 -56.52
N TYR A 269 -14.12 14.77 -56.45
CA TYR A 269 -15.47 15.32 -56.52
C TYR A 269 -16.22 15.08 -55.20
N ASN A 270 -16.93 16.12 -54.74
CA ASN A 270 -17.87 15.99 -53.62
C ASN A 270 -19.16 15.35 -54.16
N GLU A 271 -19.61 14.26 -53.53
CA GLU A 271 -20.83 13.56 -53.93
C GLU A 271 -22.07 14.46 -53.86
N GLU A 272 -22.15 15.31 -52.83
CA GLU A 272 -23.25 16.25 -52.61
C GLU A 272 -23.30 17.29 -53.74
N PHE A 273 -22.14 17.84 -54.11
CA PHE A 273 -22.02 18.76 -55.23
C PHE A 273 -22.42 18.12 -56.58
N VAL A 274 -22.05 16.86 -56.82
CA VAL A 274 -22.45 16.17 -58.06
C VAL A 274 -23.96 15.89 -58.06
N LYS A 275 -24.55 15.54 -56.91
CA LYS A 275 -26.01 15.40 -56.76
C LYS A 275 -26.73 16.72 -57.02
N ASP A 276 -26.21 17.83 -56.51
CA ASP A 276 -26.79 19.17 -56.71
C ASP A 276 -26.79 19.58 -58.19
N ILE A 277 -25.72 19.29 -58.94
CA ILE A 277 -25.66 19.51 -60.39
C ILE A 277 -26.69 18.65 -61.13
N LEU A 278 -26.86 17.39 -60.73
CA LEU A 278 -27.83 16.48 -61.35
C LEU A 278 -29.28 16.85 -61.02
N ASN A 279 -29.53 17.42 -59.84
CA ASN A 279 -30.84 17.87 -59.39
C ASN A 279 -31.25 19.21 -60.01
N SER A 280 -30.28 20.12 -60.21
CA SER A 280 -30.50 21.43 -60.85
C SER A 280 -30.65 21.34 -62.36
N GLU A 281 -30.31 20.19 -62.97
CA GLU A 281 -30.34 19.96 -64.42
C GLU A 281 -29.56 21.00 -65.23
N GLU A 282 -28.53 21.61 -64.62
CA GLU A 282 -27.70 22.64 -65.22
C GLU A 282 -26.24 22.44 -64.79
N CYS A 283 -25.35 22.34 -65.77
CA CYS A 283 -23.93 22.21 -65.54
C CYS A 283 -23.33 23.55 -65.06
N ILE A 284 -22.18 23.52 -64.38
CA ILE A 284 -21.47 24.71 -63.90
C ILE A 284 -21.10 25.71 -65.01
N CYS A 285 -21.07 25.28 -66.28
CA CYS A 285 -20.83 26.14 -67.44
C CYS A 285 -22.12 26.73 -68.05
N GLY A 286 -23.29 26.49 -67.45
CA GLY A 286 -24.60 26.93 -67.93
C GLY A 286 -25.27 26.00 -68.94
N THR A 287 -24.62 24.89 -69.32
CA THR A 287 -25.21 23.90 -70.23
C THR A 287 -26.32 23.12 -69.53
N LYS A 288 -27.52 23.06 -70.11
CA LYS A 288 -28.62 22.24 -69.59
C LYS A 288 -28.29 20.73 -69.64
N LEU A 289 -28.71 20.00 -68.62
CA LEU A 289 -28.50 18.56 -68.42
C LEU A 289 -29.84 17.79 -68.43
N PRO A 290 -30.54 17.73 -69.57
CA PRO A 290 -31.81 17.03 -69.66
C PRO A 290 -31.66 15.53 -69.36
N GLN A 291 -32.77 14.91 -68.91
CA GLN A 291 -32.88 13.46 -68.71
C GLN A 291 -32.42 12.70 -69.96
N ASP A 292 -31.71 11.58 -69.76
CA ASP A 292 -31.10 10.73 -70.80
C ASP A 292 -30.04 11.36 -71.73
N SER A 293 -29.53 12.56 -71.42
CA SER A 293 -28.44 13.16 -72.19
C SER A 293 -27.08 12.49 -71.93
N LEU A 294 -26.20 12.52 -72.95
CA LEU A 294 -24.82 12.03 -72.84
C LEU A 294 -24.03 12.80 -71.79
N GLU A 295 -24.32 14.10 -71.66
CA GLU A 295 -23.73 15.03 -70.71
C GLU A 295 -24.14 14.68 -69.27
N ARG A 296 -25.43 14.45 -69.02
CA ARG A 296 -25.93 14.04 -67.69
C ARG A 296 -25.36 12.68 -67.29
N ASN A 297 -25.28 11.72 -68.22
CA ASN A 297 -24.67 10.41 -67.98
C ASN A 297 -23.17 10.52 -67.64
N LYS A 298 -22.43 11.42 -68.29
CA LYS A 298 -21.04 11.71 -67.93
C LYS A 298 -20.91 12.30 -66.53
N VAL A 299 -21.76 13.25 -66.15
CA VAL A 299 -21.75 13.85 -64.80
C VAL A 299 -22.15 12.81 -63.74
N ALA A 300 -23.18 12.01 -64.01
CA ALA A 300 -23.61 10.92 -63.13
C ALA A 300 -22.51 9.86 -62.94
N SER A 301 -21.68 9.60 -63.97
CA SER A 301 -20.53 8.70 -63.85
C SER A 301 -19.48 9.16 -62.83
N LEU A 302 -19.49 10.46 -62.45
CA LEU A 302 -18.61 11.00 -61.41
C LEU A 302 -19.05 10.56 -60.00
N LEU A 303 -20.33 10.23 -59.77
CA LEU A 303 -20.81 9.67 -58.50
C LEU A 303 -20.14 8.33 -58.17
N ASN A 304 -19.86 7.51 -59.19
CA ASN A 304 -19.12 6.25 -59.03
C ASN A 304 -17.68 6.45 -58.52
N LYS A 305 -17.17 7.68 -58.63
CA LYS A 305 -15.84 8.07 -58.17
C LYS A 305 -15.89 9.05 -57.00
N ALA A 306 -17.05 9.55 -56.59
CA ALA A 306 -17.20 10.54 -55.53
C ALA A 306 -16.96 9.90 -54.16
N ALA A 307 -16.37 10.65 -53.23
CA ALA A 307 -16.15 10.19 -51.86
C ALA A 307 -17.23 10.77 -50.95
N ASP A 308 -17.90 9.90 -50.19
CA ASP A 308 -18.81 10.27 -49.11
C ASP A 308 -18.12 11.24 -48.13
N GLN A 309 -18.86 12.25 -47.68
CA GLN A 309 -18.41 13.28 -46.73
C GLN A 309 -17.85 12.65 -45.45
N THR A 310 -18.43 11.53 -44.99
CA THR A 310 -17.93 10.81 -43.80
C THR A 310 -16.50 10.29 -43.97
N MET A 311 -16.12 9.89 -45.19
CA MET A 311 -14.76 9.42 -45.50
C MET A 311 -13.77 10.59 -45.53
N ARG A 312 -14.16 11.74 -46.07
CA ARG A 312 -13.33 12.97 -46.06
C ARG A 312 -13.02 13.42 -44.64
N ASP A 313 -14.02 13.40 -43.76
CA ASP A 313 -13.85 13.75 -42.35
C ASP A 313 -12.91 12.78 -41.64
N ARG A 314 -13.02 11.47 -41.91
CA ARG A 314 -12.13 10.45 -41.36
C ARG A 314 -10.68 10.68 -41.79
N ILE A 315 -10.43 10.95 -43.08
CA ILE A 315 -9.09 11.23 -43.61
C ILE A 315 -8.51 12.48 -42.95
N THR A 316 -9.31 13.54 -42.80
CA THR A 316 -8.90 14.79 -42.15
C THR A 316 -8.51 14.55 -40.69
N LYS A 317 -9.31 13.78 -39.95
CA LYS A 317 -9.00 13.39 -38.56
C LYS A 317 -7.72 12.57 -38.45
N VAL A 318 -7.50 11.62 -39.37
CA VAL A 318 -6.27 10.82 -39.43
C VAL A 318 -5.06 11.72 -39.69
N ARG A 319 -5.14 12.64 -40.66
CA ARG A 319 -4.07 13.63 -40.92
C ARG A 319 -3.75 14.47 -39.70
N ALA A 320 -4.77 15.06 -39.07
CA ALA A 320 -4.61 15.85 -37.86
C ALA A 320 -3.91 15.05 -36.74
N ARG A 321 -4.28 13.78 -36.57
CA ARG A 321 -3.66 12.90 -35.57
C ARG A 321 -2.20 12.58 -35.89
N ILE A 322 -1.87 12.27 -37.14
CA ILE A 322 -0.48 12.00 -37.57
C ILE A 322 0.40 13.25 -37.40
N THR A 323 -0.12 14.42 -37.78
CA THR A 323 0.60 15.70 -37.60
C THR A 323 0.85 15.98 -36.12
N SER A 324 -0.14 15.75 -35.26
CA SER A 324 0.04 15.84 -33.80
C SER A 324 1.11 14.87 -33.29
N LEU A 325 1.10 13.61 -33.74
CA LEU A 325 2.13 12.62 -33.36
C LEU A 325 3.53 13.09 -33.76
N LYS A 326 3.69 13.65 -34.98
CA LYS A 326 4.96 14.18 -35.48
C LYS A 326 5.45 15.38 -34.67
N ASN A 327 4.56 16.33 -34.37
CA ASN A 327 4.91 17.55 -33.64
C ASN A 327 5.32 17.27 -32.20
N GLU A 328 4.57 16.42 -31.49
CA GLU A 328 4.89 16.07 -30.10
C GLU A 328 6.15 15.21 -30.00
N ARG A 329 6.41 14.35 -31.00
CA ARG A 329 7.68 13.59 -31.08
C ARG A 329 8.91 14.50 -31.14
N VAL A 330 8.84 15.65 -31.79
CA VAL A 330 9.99 16.59 -31.87
C VAL A 330 10.29 17.21 -30.49
N LYS A 331 9.26 17.48 -29.69
CA LYS A 331 9.40 18.10 -28.37
C LYS A 331 9.79 17.10 -27.27
N ALA A 332 9.33 15.86 -27.39
CA ALA A 332 9.46 14.85 -26.35
C ALA A 332 10.91 14.64 -25.84
N PRO A 333 11.95 14.50 -26.70
CA PRO A 333 13.31 14.18 -26.26
C PRO A 333 13.93 15.23 -25.34
N GLY A 334 13.60 16.52 -25.50
CA GLY A 334 14.22 17.60 -24.71
C GLY A 334 13.86 17.54 -23.21
N ARG A 335 12.68 17.04 -22.87
CA ARG A 335 12.27 16.82 -21.47
C ARG A 335 12.94 15.57 -20.90
N LEU A 336 13.02 14.49 -21.68
CA LEU A 336 13.73 13.27 -21.29
C LEU A 336 15.22 13.53 -21.02
N ARG A 337 15.88 14.33 -21.88
CA ARG A 337 17.29 14.69 -21.72
C ARG A 337 17.55 15.41 -20.41
N ARG A 338 16.76 16.45 -20.09
CA ARG A 338 16.84 17.18 -18.81
C ARG A 338 16.64 16.29 -17.59
N LEU A 339 15.67 15.36 -17.64
CA LEU A 339 15.46 14.38 -16.57
C LEU A 339 16.66 13.42 -16.43
N SER A 340 17.33 13.11 -17.53
CA SER A 340 18.48 12.20 -17.53
C SER A 340 19.75 12.91 -17.04
N GLU A 341 19.95 14.17 -17.39
CA GLU A 341 21.01 15.05 -16.86
C GLU A 341 20.85 15.21 -15.34
N ARG A 342 19.64 15.55 -14.86
CA ARG A 342 19.35 15.65 -13.43
C ARG A 342 19.57 14.34 -12.68
N LEU A 343 19.19 13.20 -13.27
CA LEU A 343 19.44 11.90 -12.66
C LEU A 343 20.93 11.63 -12.50
N ALA A 344 21.72 11.94 -13.53
CA ALA A 344 23.18 11.79 -13.49
C ALA A 344 23.84 12.69 -12.43
N GLU A 345 23.38 13.94 -12.29
CA GLU A 345 23.83 14.85 -11.22
C GLU A 345 23.54 14.28 -9.84
N VAL A 346 22.30 13.84 -9.59
CA VAL A 346 21.90 13.25 -8.30
C VAL A 346 22.68 11.97 -8.01
N GLU A 347 22.94 11.13 -9.01
CA GLU A 347 23.76 9.92 -8.85
C GLU A 347 25.22 10.26 -8.54
N SER A 348 25.80 11.25 -9.21
CA SER A 348 27.16 11.71 -8.93
C SER A 348 27.30 12.25 -7.50
N GLU A 349 26.34 13.07 -7.04
CA GLU A 349 26.34 13.58 -5.67
C GLU A 349 26.16 12.45 -4.65
N TYR A 350 25.30 11.46 -4.96
CA TYR A 350 25.08 10.31 -4.09
C TYR A 350 26.35 9.48 -3.92
N ASP A 351 27.07 9.21 -5.01
CA ASP A 351 28.33 8.47 -5.01
C ASP A 351 29.43 9.23 -4.23
N GLU A 352 29.50 10.55 -4.38
CA GLU A 352 30.41 11.40 -3.59
C GLU A 352 30.14 11.29 -2.09
N LYS A 353 28.87 11.35 -1.67
CA LYS A 353 28.47 11.21 -0.26
C LYS A 353 28.74 9.80 0.26
N GLU A 354 28.58 8.76 -0.57
CA GLU A 354 28.94 7.38 -0.21
C GLU A 354 30.45 7.22 0.00
N ALA A 355 31.29 7.80 -0.86
CA ALA A 355 32.74 7.78 -0.67
C ALA A 355 33.16 8.48 0.64
N LYS A 356 32.56 9.64 0.95
CA LYS A 356 32.81 10.36 2.21
C LYS A 356 32.37 9.58 3.44
N LEU A 357 31.26 8.82 3.37
CA LEU A 357 30.82 7.96 4.45
C LEU A 357 31.80 6.81 4.70
N GLU A 358 32.37 6.23 3.64
CA GLU A 358 33.38 5.17 3.76
C GLU A 358 34.68 5.71 4.37
N GLU A 359 35.08 6.93 4.03
CA GLU A 359 36.22 7.61 4.65
C GLU A 359 36.01 7.83 6.16
N VAL A 360 34.83 8.33 6.56
CA VAL A 360 34.49 8.52 7.97
C VAL A 360 34.47 7.17 8.70
N SER A 361 33.96 6.12 8.05
CA SER A 361 33.96 4.76 8.58
C SER A 361 35.37 4.20 8.78
N ALA A 362 36.29 4.44 7.85
CA ALA A 362 37.70 4.08 8.01
C ALA A 362 38.34 4.81 9.20
N ARG A 363 38.11 6.13 9.32
CA ARG A 363 38.64 6.93 10.44
C ARG A 363 38.10 6.48 11.80
N LEU A 364 36.83 6.06 11.88
CA LEU A 364 36.24 5.52 13.11
C LEU A 364 36.88 4.19 13.52
N LYS A 365 37.32 3.38 12.55
CA LYS A 365 38.01 2.12 12.79
C LYS A 365 39.44 2.32 13.29
N ASP A 366 40.11 3.38 12.85
CA ASP A 366 41.50 3.69 13.22
C ASP A 366 41.62 4.35 14.61
N ILE A 367 40.51 4.55 15.32
CA ILE A 367 40.53 5.02 16.71
C ILE A 367 41.02 3.89 17.60
N ASP A 368 42.11 4.13 18.34
CA ASP A 368 42.82 3.19 19.23
C ASP A 368 42.05 2.92 20.54
N ILE A 369 40.77 2.58 20.40
CA ILE A 369 39.88 2.15 21.46
C ILE A 369 39.25 0.86 20.93
N ASP A 370 39.71 -0.29 21.41
CA ASP A 370 39.33 -1.64 20.92
C ASP A 370 37.81 -1.79 20.74
N ASP A 371 37.05 -1.26 21.70
CA ASP A 371 35.59 -1.32 21.77
C ASP A 371 34.88 -0.49 20.67
N ILE A 372 35.55 0.52 20.10
CA ILE A 372 35.02 1.35 18.99
C ILE A 372 35.35 0.72 17.64
N ALA A 373 36.59 0.26 17.46
CA ALA A 373 37.03 -0.40 16.24
C ALA A 373 36.26 -1.71 15.97
N GLU A 374 36.02 -2.51 17.02
CA GLU A 374 35.23 -3.74 16.92
C GLU A 374 33.76 -3.45 16.53
N ARG A 375 33.12 -2.48 17.18
CA ARG A 375 31.75 -2.07 16.86
C ARG A 375 31.61 -1.52 15.44
N GLU A 376 32.55 -0.69 15.00
CA GLU A 376 32.56 -0.15 13.64
C GLU A 376 32.76 -1.24 12.58
N SER A 377 33.63 -2.22 12.86
CA SER A 377 33.81 -3.40 12.01
C SER A 377 32.51 -4.22 11.91
N ARG A 378 31.88 -4.50 13.05
CA ARG A 378 30.61 -5.23 13.12
C ARG A 378 29.48 -4.50 12.38
N ARG A 379 29.42 -3.19 12.52
CA ARG A 379 28.46 -2.34 11.81
C ARG A 379 28.65 -2.42 10.29
N ARG A 380 29.88 -2.36 9.80
CA ARG A 380 30.19 -2.50 8.36
C ARG A 380 29.79 -3.88 7.84
N GLU A 381 30.06 -4.94 8.60
CA GLU A 381 29.64 -6.31 8.26
C GLU A 381 28.11 -6.43 8.14
N LEU A 382 27.38 -5.95 9.14
CA LEU A 382 25.92 -5.95 9.15
C LEU A 382 25.33 -5.08 8.04
N SER A 383 25.91 -3.91 7.77
CA SER A 383 25.51 -3.04 6.66
C SER A 383 25.72 -3.74 5.30
N GLY A 384 26.79 -4.52 5.14
CA GLY A 384 27.03 -5.35 3.95
C GLY A 384 25.99 -6.46 3.80
N LYS A 385 25.65 -7.15 4.90
CA LYS A 385 24.57 -8.14 4.94
C LYS A 385 23.23 -7.51 4.57
N LEU A 386 22.93 -6.33 5.10
CA LEU A 386 21.71 -5.57 4.79
C LEU A 386 21.58 -5.25 3.30
N LYS A 387 22.65 -4.70 2.69
CA LYS A 387 22.70 -4.44 1.24
C LYS A 387 22.41 -5.69 0.41
N ASN A 388 22.95 -6.84 0.80
CA ASN A 388 22.71 -8.12 0.11
C ASN A 388 21.25 -8.59 0.28
N THR A 389 20.70 -8.53 1.50
CA THR A 389 19.30 -8.90 1.76
C THR A 389 18.33 -8.02 0.97
N ILE A 390 18.56 -6.70 0.90
CA ILE A 390 17.75 -5.79 0.08
C ILE A 390 17.79 -6.18 -1.40
N ARG A 391 18.97 -6.53 -1.93
CA ARG A 391 19.12 -6.99 -3.32
C ARG A 391 18.37 -8.29 -3.58
N GLU A 392 18.43 -9.25 -2.65
CA GLU A 392 17.71 -10.51 -2.75
C GLU A 392 16.19 -10.30 -2.75
N VAL A 393 15.68 -9.43 -1.86
CA VAL A 393 14.26 -9.02 -1.86
C VAL A 393 13.87 -8.41 -3.20
N GLY A 394 14.65 -7.48 -3.74
CA GLY A 394 14.36 -6.85 -5.03
C GLY A 394 14.37 -7.84 -6.21
N LYS A 395 15.22 -8.87 -6.15
CA LYS A 395 15.22 -9.96 -7.14
C LYS A 395 13.94 -10.78 -7.04
N LEU A 396 13.51 -11.15 -5.83
CA LEU A 396 12.27 -11.88 -5.62
C LEU A 396 11.05 -11.08 -6.10
N ASP A 397 11.02 -9.76 -5.85
CA ASP A 397 9.95 -8.88 -6.37
C ASP A 397 9.89 -8.91 -7.90
N SER A 398 11.04 -8.79 -8.55
CA SER A 398 11.13 -8.86 -10.01
C SER A 398 10.68 -10.22 -10.56
N ASP A 399 11.00 -11.31 -9.85
CA ASP A 399 10.59 -12.66 -10.20
C ASP A 399 9.06 -12.84 -10.03
N VAL A 400 8.49 -12.35 -8.94
CA VAL A 400 7.04 -12.37 -8.68
C VAL A 400 6.29 -11.61 -9.77
N ASP A 401 6.72 -10.40 -10.12
CA ASP A 401 6.08 -9.60 -11.18
C ASP A 401 6.14 -10.32 -12.53
N ARG A 402 7.30 -10.90 -12.87
CA ARG A 402 7.47 -11.69 -14.09
C ARG A 402 6.52 -12.89 -14.12
N TYR A 403 6.37 -13.62 -13.01
CA TYR A 403 5.44 -14.76 -12.93
C TYR A 403 3.98 -14.31 -12.98
N LYS A 404 3.61 -13.19 -12.33
CA LYS A 404 2.26 -12.61 -12.43
C LYS A 404 1.88 -12.25 -13.87
N ILE A 405 2.81 -11.69 -14.64
CA ILE A 405 2.62 -11.41 -16.08
C ILE A 405 2.39 -12.71 -16.86
N LYS A 406 3.15 -13.77 -16.58
CA LYS A 406 2.96 -15.07 -17.25
C LYS A 406 1.59 -15.68 -16.92
N VAL A 407 1.19 -15.67 -15.66
CA VAL A 407 -0.14 -16.13 -15.22
C VAL A 407 -1.25 -15.34 -15.93
N ALA A 408 -1.14 -14.01 -15.99
CA ALA A 408 -2.13 -13.18 -16.68
C ALA A 408 -2.24 -13.49 -18.18
N ASN A 409 -1.12 -13.79 -18.85
CA ASN A 409 -1.12 -14.20 -20.25
C ASN A 409 -1.76 -15.58 -20.46
N ILE A 410 -1.49 -16.54 -19.56
CA ILE A 410 -2.12 -17.87 -19.61
C ILE A 410 -3.63 -17.75 -19.35
N ASP A 411 -4.05 -16.97 -18.36
CA ASP A 411 -5.47 -16.71 -18.06
C ASP A 411 -6.21 -16.13 -19.28
N ARG A 412 -5.58 -15.22 -20.03
CA ARG A 412 -6.15 -14.71 -21.30
C ARG A 412 -6.31 -15.79 -22.35
N GLN A 413 -5.32 -16.68 -22.50
CA GLN A 413 -5.40 -17.79 -23.47
C GLN A 413 -6.51 -18.77 -23.10
N ILE A 414 -6.63 -19.13 -21.82
CA ILE A 414 -7.71 -19.99 -21.32
C ILE A 414 -9.07 -19.34 -21.56
N LYS A 415 -9.20 -18.03 -21.31
CA LYS A 415 -10.44 -17.28 -21.56
C LYS A 415 -10.86 -17.31 -23.03
N LEU A 416 -9.93 -17.06 -23.96
CA LEU A 416 -10.19 -17.13 -25.41
C LEU A 416 -10.64 -18.52 -25.87
N LEU A 417 -10.08 -19.57 -25.28
CA LEU A 417 -10.49 -20.94 -25.57
C LEU A 417 -11.88 -21.24 -24.98
N ALA A 418 -12.18 -20.72 -23.78
CA ALA A 418 -13.44 -20.92 -23.08
C ALA A 418 -14.64 -20.25 -23.77
N GLU A 419 -14.42 -19.18 -24.54
CA GLU A 419 -15.47 -18.53 -25.34
C GLU A 419 -16.13 -19.48 -26.36
N LYS A 420 -15.46 -20.57 -26.74
CA LYS A 420 -15.99 -21.57 -27.68
C LYS A 420 -16.90 -22.61 -27.01
N ASN A 421 -16.98 -22.65 -25.68
CA ASN A 421 -17.78 -23.61 -24.92
C ASN A 421 -18.78 -22.89 -24.01
N SER A 422 -20.09 -23.11 -24.26
CA SER A 422 -21.17 -22.41 -23.55
C SER A 422 -21.23 -22.72 -22.04
N LYS A 423 -20.79 -23.90 -21.60
CA LYS A 423 -20.69 -24.25 -20.17
C LYS A 423 -19.48 -23.57 -19.52
N ALA A 424 -18.32 -23.62 -20.17
CA ALA A 424 -17.11 -22.96 -19.69
C ALA A 424 -17.28 -21.43 -19.60
N LEU A 425 -17.99 -20.83 -20.56
CA LEU A 425 -18.31 -19.39 -20.58
C LEU A 425 -19.07 -18.94 -19.32
N LYS A 426 -19.93 -19.78 -18.73
CA LYS A 426 -20.61 -19.44 -17.47
C LYS A 426 -19.63 -19.27 -16.32
N TYR A 427 -18.65 -20.17 -16.21
CA TYR A 427 -17.62 -20.10 -15.18
C TYR A 427 -16.62 -18.97 -15.42
N VAL A 428 -16.29 -18.65 -16.68
CA VAL A 428 -15.51 -17.45 -17.03
C VAL A 428 -16.20 -16.18 -16.52
N LYS A 429 -17.51 -16.04 -16.76
CA LYS A 429 -18.28 -14.87 -16.29
C LYS A 429 -18.26 -14.77 -14.77
N ARG A 430 -18.50 -15.88 -14.06
CA ARG A 430 -18.47 -15.92 -12.59
C ARG A 430 -17.09 -15.59 -12.03
N SER A 431 -16.04 -16.18 -12.58
CA SER A 431 -14.64 -15.90 -12.22
C SER A 431 -14.30 -14.42 -12.43
N SER A 432 -14.68 -13.84 -13.57
CA SER A 432 -14.43 -12.41 -13.85
C SER A 432 -15.20 -11.47 -12.91
N LEU A 433 -16.41 -11.86 -12.48
CA LEU A 433 -17.17 -11.09 -11.50
C LEU A 433 -16.47 -11.15 -10.13
N CYS A 434 -16.03 -12.33 -9.68
CA CYS A 434 -15.28 -12.47 -8.44
C CYS A 434 -14.00 -11.64 -8.45
N GLU A 435 -13.23 -11.67 -9.54
CA GLU A 435 -12.01 -10.87 -9.68
C GLU A 435 -12.30 -9.36 -9.67
N SER A 436 -13.38 -8.93 -10.34
CA SER A 436 -13.78 -7.52 -10.36
C SER A 436 -14.20 -7.03 -8.98
N VAL A 437 -15.05 -7.79 -8.27
CA VAL A 437 -15.50 -7.43 -6.92
C VAL A 437 -14.32 -7.46 -5.95
N ARG A 438 -13.43 -8.45 -6.07
CA ARG A 438 -12.22 -8.53 -5.25
C ARG A 438 -11.34 -7.30 -5.45
N GLY A 439 -11.08 -6.90 -6.71
CA GLY A 439 -10.27 -5.71 -7.00
C GLY A 439 -10.88 -4.41 -6.46
N GLU A 440 -12.21 -4.28 -6.49
CA GLU A 440 -12.89 -3.13 -5.88
C GLU A 440 -12.78 -3.15 -4.34
N LEU A 441 -12.94 -4.31 -3.71
CA LEU A 441 -12.77 -4.46 -2.25
C LEU A 441 -11.33 -4.18 -1.82
N GLU A 442 -10.33 -4.67 -2.54
CA GLU A 442 -8.92 -4.39 -2.29
C GLU A 442 -8.61 -2.88 -2.39
N THR A 443 -9.18 -2.21 -3.39
CA THR A 443 -9.01 -0.76 -3.56
C THR A 443 -9.65 0.01 -2.41
N ARG A 444 -10.91 -0.31 -2.06
CA ARG A 444 -11.61 0.34 -0.95
C ARG A 444 -10.94 0.08 0.39
N LEU A 445 -10.42 -1.14 0.61
CA LEU A 445 -9.71 -1.48 1.82
C LEU A 445 -8.49 -0.57 2.01
N ASN A 446 -7.68 -0.40 0.97
CA ASN A 446 -6.53 0.51 1.00
C ASN A 446 -6.95 1.96 1.27
N GLU A 447 -8.02 2.44 0.63
CA GLU A 447 -8.52 3.81 0.85
C GLU A 447 -9.00 4.03 2.29
N GLU A 448 -9.72 3.07 2.87
CA GLU A 448 -10.21 3.16 4.26
C GLU A 448 -9.08 3.03 5.27
N GLU A 449 -8.08 2.18 5.03
CA GLU A 449 -6.88 2.10 5.87
C GLU A 449 -6.08 3.42 5.85
N GLU A 450 -5.94 4.07 4.70
CA GLU A 450 -5.33 5.41 4.58
C GLU A 450 -6.14 6.48 5.33
N LYS A 451 -7.46 6.50 5.18
CA LYS A 451 -8.33 7.45 5.91
C LYS A 451 -8.22 7.24 7.41
N ALA A 452 -8.25 5.99 7.86
CA ALA A 452 -8.11 5.65 9.26
C ALA A 452 -6.75 6.10 9.83
N ARG A 453 -5.67 5.86 9.09
CA ARG A 453 -4.32 6.35 9.44
C ARG A 453 -4.32 7.87 9.61
N ASN A 454 -4.94 8.61 8.70
CA ASN A 454 -5.03 10.07 8.80
C ASN A 454 -5.84 10.55 10.02
N ILE A 455 -6.95 9.88 10.34
CA ILE A 455 -7.77 10.22 11.52
C ILE A 455 -7.00 9.94 12.82
N LEU A 456 -6.36 8.78 12.92
CA LEU A 456 -5.51 8.40 14.05
C LEU A 456 -4.40 9.43 14.26
N ARG A 457 -3.67 9.77 13.18
CA ARG A 457 -2.62 10.77 13.19
C ARG A 457 -3.12 12.12 13.71
N SER A 458 -4.26 12.59 13.22
CA SER A 458 -4.86 13.86 13.66
C SER A 458 -5.27 13.84 15.14
N ARG A 459 -5.92 12.78 15.60
CA ARG A 459 -6.36 12.65 17.00
C ARG A 459 -5.19 12.57 17.96
N ILE A 460 -4.18 11.76 17.65
CA ILE A 460 -2.98 11.63 18.48
C ILE A 460 -2.23 12.96 18.53
N THR A 461 -2.09 13.66 17.40
CA THR A 461 -1.46 14.99 17.35
C THR A 461 -2.21 15.98 18.25
N LYS A 462 -3.55 16.04 18.17
CA LYS A 462 -4.36 16.91 19.05
C LYS A 462 -4.16 16.60 20.54
N VAL A 463 -4.11 15.31 20.90
CA VAL A 463 -3.85 14.91 22.29
C VAL A 463 -2.47 15.36 22.73
N LEU A 464 -1.44 15.15 21.90
CA LEU A 464 -0.07 15.59 22.17
C LEU A 464 0.05 17.11 22.30
N ASP A 465 -0.59 17.88 21.42
CA ASP A 465 -0.61 19.34 21.49
C ASP A 465 -1.26 19.85 22.78
N SER A 466 -2.29 19.16 23.28
CA SER A 466 -2.98 19.54 24.52
C SER A 466 -2.26 19.11 25.80
N THR A 467 -1.39 18.09 25.75
CA THR A 467 -0.75 17.50 26.94
C THR A 467 0.75 17.76 27.03
N SER A 468 1.43 18.08 25.93
CA SER A 468 2.87 18.31 25.88
C SER A 468 3.22 19.79 25.98
N ARG A 469 4.19 20.13 26.83
CA ARG A 469 4.78 21.49 26.89
C ARG A 469 5.83 21.73 25.80
N LYS A 470 6.18 20.71 25.02
CA LYS A 470 7.12 20.76 23.88
C LYS A 470 6.37 20.45 22.58
N THR A 471 6.67 21.20 21.52
CA THR A 471 6.22 20.88 20.16
C THR A 471 6.89 19.58 19.70
N LEU A 472 6.10 18.50 19.67
CA LEU A 472 6.52 17.17 19.23
C LEU A 472 5.80 16.85 17.92
N ASN A 473 6.56 16.44 16.91
CA ASN A 473 6.02 16.02 15.63
C ASN A 473 5.76 14.51 15.66
N LEU A 474 4.53 14.13 15.31
CA LEU A 474 4.13 12.73 15.21
C LEU A 474 4.47 12.18 13.81
N ARG A 475 5.32 11.17 13.77
CA ARG A 475 5.54 10.35 12.58
C ARG A 475 4.87 9.00 12.78
N MET A 476 4.06 8.60 11.80
CA MET A 476 3.41 7.30 11.78
C MET A 476 3.80 6.57 10.49
N THR A 477 4.34 5.36 10.57
CA THR A 477 4.67 4.54 9.38
C THR A 477 3.42 3.84 8.83
N ASP A 478 3.56 3.21 7.67
CA ASP A 478 2.51 2.40 7.06
C ASP A 478 2.14 1.17 7.91
N GLU A 479 3.05 0.67 8.75
CA GLU A 479 2.78 -0.36 9.75
C GLU A 479 2.25 0.20 11.10
N TYR A 480 1.65 1.40 11.09
CA TYR A 480 1.11 2.06 12.29
C TYR A 480 2.14 2.31 13.41
N ILE A 481 3.44 2.34 13.11
CA ILE A 481 4.48 2.62 14.11
C ILE A 481 4.46 4.12 14.39
N ILE A 482 4.25 4.49 15.66
CA ILE A 482 4.23 5.88 16.10
C ILE A 482 5.59 6.25 16.69
N SER A 483 6.27 7.23 16.09
CA SER A 483 7.47 7.86 16.61
C SER A 483 7.26 9.36 16.84
N LEU A 484 7.93 9.90 17.86
CA LEU A 484 7.89 11.32 18.24
C LEU A 484 9.23 11.97 17.91
N GLU A 485 9.19 13.00 17.09
CA GLU A 485 10.35 13.81 16.68
C GLU A 485 10.28 15.19 17.35
N ASN A 486 11.42 15.72 17.80
CA ASN A 486 11.52 17.13 18.21
C ASN A 486 11.52 18.07 16.99
N GLN A 487 11.50 19.40 17.22
CA GLN A 487 11.57 20.42 16.16
C GLN A 487 12.78 20.26 15.22
N ASP A 488 13.86 19.65 15.68
CA ASP A 488 15.09 19.41 14.92
C ASP A 488 15.09 18.08 14.12
N GLY A 489 13.99 17.34 14.09
CA GLY A 489 13.87 16.05 13.39
C GLY A 489 14.54 14.86 14.10
N LEU A 490 14.99 15.05 15.34
CA LEU A 490 15.55 13.99 16.19
C LEU A 490 14.43 13.21 16.87
N THR A 491 14.42 11.89 16.68
CA THR A 491 13.60 10.95 17.46
C THR A 491 14.02 11.02 18.93
N LEU A 492 13.06 11.30 19.81
CA LEU A 492 13.34 11.35 21.24
C LEU A 492 13.62 9.93 21.78
N PRO A 493 14.68 9.72 22.59
CA PRO A 493 14.85 8.47 23.30
C PRO A 493 13.67 8.25 24.26
N LYS A 494 13.18 7.01 24.31
CA LYS A 494 11.99 6.58 25.08
C LYS A 494 12.04 6.98 26.57
N GLU A 495 13.23 7.10 27.14
CA GLU A 495 13.46 7.51 28.54
C GLU A 495 13.05 8.97 28.85
N GLY A 496 12.98 9.86 27.84
CA GLY A 496 12.63 11.28 28.03
C GLY A 496 11.16 11.54 28.38
N LEU A 497 10.27 10.56 28.15
CA LEU A 497 8.83 10.66 28.42
C LEU A 497 8.50 10.66 29.92
N ASN A 498 9.31 10.00 30.75
CA ASN A 498 9.05 9.89 32.18
C ASN A 498 9.34 11.20 32.92
N LYS A 499 10.37 11.96 32.54
CA LYS A 499 10.71 13.22 33.22
C LYS A 499 9.68 14.35 33.01
N ALA A 500 8.95 14.34 31.90
CA ALA A 500 7.89 15.33 31.66
C ALA A 500 6.63 15.05 32.52
N ARG A 501 6.30 13.77 32.76
CA ARG A 501 5.13 13.35 33.54
C ARG A 501 5.28 13.56 35.05
N PHE A 502 6.47 13.38 35.62
CA PHE A 502 6.67 13.49 37.07
C PHE A 502 6.54 14.92 37.62
N SER A 503 6.66 15.97 36.78
CA SER A 503 6.50 17.36 37.22
C SER A 503 5.04 17.81 37.40
N ALA A 504 4.06 16.99 37.01
CA ALA A 504 2.63 17.34 37.06
C ALA A 504 1.88 16.80 38.30
N TRP A 505 2.53 15.96 39.12
CA TRP A 505 1.89 15.31 40.28
C TRP A 505 2.43 15.78 41.65
N SER A 506 3.34 16.76 41.67
CA SER A 506 3.94 17.28 42.91
C SER A 506 3.70 18.78 43.08
N GLY A 507 2.43 19.21 43.18
CA GLY A 507 2.14 20.63 43.35
C GLY A 507 0.67 20.99 43.52
N SER A 508 0.08 20.67 44.67
CA SER A 508 -0.97 21.47 45.31
C SER A 508 -1.39 20.83 46.64
N SER A 509 -0.74 21.24 47.72
CA SER A 509 -1.30 21.14 49.08
C SER A 509 -2.01 22.47 49.34
N PRO A 510 -3.32 22.51 49.64
CA PRO A 510 -3.98 23.74 50.04
C PRO A 510 -3.87 23.92 51.56
N ALA A 511 -3.51 25.13 51.96
CA ALA A 511 -3.80 25.70 53.27
C ALA A 511 -5.31 25.91 53.46
#